data_AF-A0ABC8UGJ2-F1
#
_entry.id   AF-A0ABC8UGJ2-F1
#
_cell.length_a   1.000
_cell.length_b   1.000
_cell.length_c   1.000
_cell.angle_alpha   90.00
_cell.angle_beta   90.00
_cell.angle_gamma   90.00
#
_symmetry.space_group_name_H-M   'P 1'
#
loop_
_entity.id
_entity.type
_entity.pdbx_description
1 polymer ?
#
loop_
_entity_poly.entity_id
_entity_poly.type
_entity_poly.pdbx_seq_one_letter_code
_entity_poly.pdbx_strand_id
1 'polypeptide(L)'
;MTFLVFSNQSSLENAANQKTLFLEEHNVLRSMRSGFCVYDTRGFEYDRVDESLEELSEWITDGVHHNQLCLRSGDRLSSSKDELGINFLRSSSQFANRRVNYVMVVANVAEIYKALKASDSNPLEALRQLFCSPALRKRNEDPILILTHGDKLSMEDRIDGRLKICEYLGIMETTGVYDIVCITEYGLLAEEFDPISAYALTEAVYRALLMSDRSHLPKRRIWDWAVLVLSFFMCCLGAFFAFLAHFFNKLGQRDKLKL
;
A
#
# COMPACT_ATOMS: atom_id res chain seq x y z
N MET A 1 -6.87 7.63 -6.91
CA MET A 1 -5.93 7.29 -5.83
C MET A 1 -6.36 5.98 -5.23
N THR A 2 -5.44 5.05 -5.04
CA THR A 2 -5.78 3.66 -4.72
C THR A 2 -5.12 3.25 -3.41
N PHE A 3 -5.95 2.82 -2.46
CA PHE A 3 -5.54 2.25 -1.20
C PHE A 3 -5.72 0.75 -1.25
N LEU A 4 -4.75 0.00 -0.75
CA LEU A 4 -4.98 -1.39 -0.35
C LEU A 4 -5.17 -1.41 1.15
N VAL A 5 -6.31 -1.96 1.57
CA VAL A 5 -6.63 -2.25 2.97
C VAL A 5 -6.44 -3.73 3.15
N PHE A 6 -5.53 -4.10 4.06
CA PHE A 6 -5.13 -5.48 4.27
C PHE A 6 -5.77 -6.01 5.53
N SER A 7 -6.75 -6.90 5.46
CA SER A 7 -7.20 -7.64 6.64
C SER A 7 -6.18 -8.74 7.00
N ASN A 8 -5.98 -9.03 8.29
CA ASN A 8 -5.35 -10.27 8.75
C ASN A 8 -6.47 -11.19 9.27
N GLN A 9 -6.49 -12.44 8.81
CA GLN A 9 -7.37 -13.50 9.34
C GLN A 9 -6.60 -14.81 9.36
N SER A 10 -6.55 -15.53 10.49
CA SER A 10 -6.16 -16.94 10.46
C SER A 10 -7.01 -17.90 11.32
N SER A 11 -7.37 -18.99 10.62
CA SER A 11 -7.79 -20.37 10.93
C SER A 11 -8.69 -20.79 12.12
N LEU A 12 -9.68 -21.62 11.73
CA LEU A 12 -10.34 -22.72 12.46
C LEU A 12 -11.35 -22.26 13.54
N GLU A 13 -12.62 -22.03 13.25
CA GLU A 13 -13.66 -23.02 12.92
C GLU A 13 -14.84 -22.24 12.28
N ASN A 14 -15.40 -22.73 11.16
CA ASN A 14 -16.48 -22.14 10.33
C ASN A 14 -16.11 -21.26 9.12
N ALA A 15 -14.85 -20.85 8.92
CA ALA A 15 -14.43 -20.02 7.78
C ALA A 15 -14.24 -20.78 6.43
N ALA A 16 -14.80 -21.97 6.28
CA ALA A 16 -14.63 -22.79 5.08
C ALA A 16 -15.46 -22.30 3.88
N ASN A 17 -16.44 -21.42 4.07
CA ASN A 17 -17.46 -21.16 3.05
C ASN A 17 -17.47 -19.76 2.40
N GLN A 18 -16.68 -18.79 2.87
CA GLN A 18 -16.66 -17.44 2.28
C GLN A 18 -15.28 -16.78 2.38
N LYS A 19 -14.22 -17.43 1.86
CA LYS A 19 -13.00 -16.67 1.55
C LYS A 19 -13.28 -15.85 0.29
N THR A 20 -13.24 -14.53 0.38
CA THR A 20 -13.29 -13.66 -0.80
C THR A 20 -12.02 -13.90 -1.62
N LEU A 21 -12.15 -14.57 -2.76
CA LEU A 21 -11.02 -14.88 -3.66
C LEU A 21 -10.75 -13.73 -4.64
N PHE A 22 -11.54 -12.67 -4.58
CA PHE A 22 -11.50 -11.56 -5.53
C PHE A 22 -11.18 -10.26 -4.81
N LEU A 23 -10.33 -9.44 -5.43
CA LEU A 23 -10.10 -8.06 -5.00
C LEU A 23 -11.33 -7.19 -5.33
N GLU A 24 -11.94 -6.60 -4.32
CA GLU A 24 -13.11 -5.74 -4.49
C GLU A 24 -12.72 -4.26 -4.45
N GLU A 25 -13.27 -3.45 -5.36
CA GLU A 25 -13.00 -2.02 -5.44
C GLU A 25 -14.15 -1.25 -4.81
N HIS A 26 -13.87 -0.54 -3.73
CA HIS A 26 -14.81 0.36 -3.06
C HIS A 26 -14.50 1.80 -3.46
N ASN A 27 -15.33 2.37 -4.33
CA ASN A 27 -15.22 3.77 -4.73
C ASN A 27 -15.84 4.69 -3.67
N VAL A 28 -15.01 5.45 -2.96
CA VAL A 28 -15.47 6.30 -1.85
C VAL A 28 -16.02 7.65 -2.34
N LEU A 29 -15.47 8.18 -3.43
CA LEU A 29 -15.95 9.42 -4.06
C LEU A 29 -16.18 9.18 -5.55
N ARG A 30 -17.43 9.34 -6.01
CA ARG A 30 -17.89 9.06 -7.38
C ARG A 30 -17.29 9.96 -8.49
N SER A 31 -16.35 10.85 -8.15
CA SER A 31 -15.71 11.72 -9.14
C SER A 31 -14.54 11.02 -9.81
N MET A 32 -14.60 10.82 -11.13
CA MET A 32 -13.48 10.31 -11.92
C MET A 32 -12.25 11.24 -11.91
N ARG A 33 -12.41 12.52 -11.51
CA ARG A 33 -11.31 13.51 -11.47
C ARG A 33 -10.73 13.76 -10.10
N SER A 34 -11.45 13.45 -9.02
CA SER A 34 -11.07 13.80 -7.64
C SER A 34 -11.43 12.73 -6.62
N GLY A 35 -11.56 11.47 -7.06
CA GLY A 35 -11.91 10.34 -6.22
C GLY A 35 -10.73 9.47 -5.81
N PHE A 36 -10.97 8.67 -4.78
CA PHE A 36 -10.13 7.55 -4.40
C PHE A 36 -10.96 6.28 -4.28
N CYS A 37 -10.29 5.15 -4.46
CA CYS A 37 -10.85 3.84 -4.25
C CYS A 37 -10.01 3.09 -3.22
N VAL A 38 -10.69 2.22 -2.49
CA VAL A 38 -10.10 1.30 -1.53
C VAL A 38 -10.29 -0.11 -2.10
N TYR A 39 -9.23 -0.89 -2.12
CA TYR A 39 -9.30 -2.31 -2.43
C TYR A 39 -9.20 -3.09 -1.14
N ASP A 40 -10.20 -3.95 -0.93
CA ASP A 40 -10.17 -4.93 0.13
C ASP A 40 -9.49 -6.20 -0.39
N THR A 41 -8.48 -6.67 0.35
CA THR A 41 -7.71 -7.86 0.01
C THR A 41 -8.12 -9.02 0.92
N ARG A 42 -8.02 -10.23 0.40
CA ARG A 42 -8.11 -11.43 1.24
C ARG A 42 -7.10 -11.38 2.37
N GLY A 43 -7.51 -11.88 3.54
CA GLY A 43 -6.63 -11.96 4.70
C GLY A 43 -5.37 -12.80 4.49
N PHE A 44 -4.26 -12.37 5.09
CA PHE A 44 -3.00 -13.13 5.07
C PHE A 44 -2.99 -14.24 6.12
N GLU A 45 -2.44 -15.39 5.73
CA GLU A 45 -2.25 -16.54 6.63
C GLU A 45 -0.85 -16.44 7.25
N TYR A 46 -0.74 -16.45 8.58
CA TYR A 46 0.54 -16.24 9.28
C TYR A 46 1.61 -17.27 8.93
N ASP A 47 1.20 -18.50 8.59
CA ASP A 47 2.14 -19.56 8.21
C ASP A 47 2.67 -19.40 6.77
N ARG A 48 2.16 -18.42 6.01
CA ARG A 48 2.43 -18.25 4.57
C ARG A 48 2.64 -16.79 4.18
N VAL A 49 3.43 -16.10 4.99
CA VAL A 49 3.76 -14.68 4.75
C VAL A 49 4.56 -14.51 3.45
N ASP A 50 5.41 -15.47 3.08
CA ASP A 50 6.22 -15.35 1.86
C ASP A 50 5.36 -15.28 0.58
N GLU A 51 4.38 -16.18 0.42
CA GLU A 51 3.42 -16.15 -0.70
C GLU A 51 2.65 -14.81 -0.73
N SER A 52 2.31 -14.32 0.46
CA SER A 52 1.58 -13.08 0.68
C SER A 52 2.39 -11.85 0.29
N LEU A 53 3.69 -11.86 0.57
CA LEU A 53 4.62 -10.80 0.23
C LEU A 53 4.91 -10.73 -1.27
N GLU A 54 4.96 -11.88 -1.94
CA GLU A 54 5.11 -11.96 -3.39
C GLU A 54 3.89 -11.36 -4.09
N GLU A 55 2.68 -11.81 -3.72
CA GLU A 55 1.41 -11.27 -4.21
C GLU A 55 1.29 -9.75 -3.98
N LEU A 56 1.67 -9.28 -2.80
CA LEU A 56 1.72 -7.87 -2.47
C LEU A 56 2.72 -7.09 -3.35
N SER A 57 3.91 -7.65 -3.59
CA SER A 57 4.93 -7.01 -4.43
C SER A 57 4.43 -6.84 -5.87
N GLU A 58 3.72 -7.83 -6.39
CA GLU A 58 3.05 -7.75 -7.70
C GLU A 58 2.00 -6.63 -7.72
N TRP A 59 1.12 -6.57 -6.73
CA TRP A 59 0.08 -5.52 -6.64
C TRP A 59 0.67 -4.11 -6.58
N ILE A 60 1.77 -3.93 -5.84
CA ILE A 60 2.44 -2.62 -5.75
C ILE A 60 3.12 -2.23 -7.06
N THR A 61 3.69 -3.20 -7.77
CA THR A 61 4.48 -2.99 -8.98
C THR A 61 3.58 -2.81 -10.21
N ASP A 62 2.67 -3.76 -10.43
CA ASP A 62 1.85 -3.87 -11.63
C ASP A 62 0.48 -3.19 -11.49
N GLY A 63 0.07 -2.93 -10.25
CA GLY A 63 -1.25 -2.38 -9.92
C GLY A 63 -2.28 -3.49 -9.66
N VAL A 64 -3.48 -3.04 -9.34
CA VAL A 64 -4.62 -3.90 -9.01
C VAL A 64 -5.83 -3.50 -9.85
N HIS A 65 -6.73 -4.46 -10.10
CA HIS A 65 -8.01 -4.17 -10.72
C HIS A 65 -9.15 -4.86 -9.98
N HIS A 66 -10.36 -4.36 -10.18
CA HIS A 66 -11.55 -4.96 -9.58
C HIS A 66 -11.76 -6.38 -10.12
N ASN A 67 -12.24 -7.28 -9.25
CA ASN A 67 -12.41 -8.72 -9.52
C ASN A 67 -11.13 -9.43 -9.95
N GLN A 68 -9.96 -8.94 -9.53
CA GLN A 68 -8.71 -9.68 -9.69
C GLN A 68 -8.74 -10.91 -8.79
N LEU A 69 -8.49 -12.08 -9.39
CA LEU A 69 -8.49 -13.35 -8.69
C LEU A 69 -7.18 -13.53 -7.92
N CYS A 70 -7.28 -13.88 -6.64
CA CYS A 70 -6.18 -14.00 -5.68
C CYS A 70 -6.11 -15.45 -5.18
N LEU A 71 -5.36 -16.29 -5.92
CA LEU A 71 -5.21 -17.71 -5.61
C LEU A 71 -3.91 -17.97 -4.86
N ARG A 72 -3.99 -18.77 -3.79
CA ARG A 72 -2.83 -19.27 -3.05
C ARG A 72 -2.71 -20.78 -3.12
N SER A 73 -1.53 -21.30 -2.79
CA SER A 73 -1.21 -22.73 -2.87
C SER A 73 -2.17 -23.57 -2.02
N GLY A 74 -3.11 -24.30 -2.63
CA GLY A 74 -4.07 -25.14 -1.88
C GLY A 74 -5.49 -24.56 -1.78
N ASP A 75 -5.73 -23.39 -2.37
CA ASP A 75 -7.09 -23.03 -2.76
C ASP A 75 -7.58 -24.05 -3.80
N ARG A 76 -8.61 -24.81 -3.42
CA ARG A 76 -9.23 -25.76 -4.34
C ARG A 76 -10.10 -24.99 -5.33
N LEU A 77 -9.56 -24.72 -6.52
CA LEU A 77 -10.42 -24.49 -7.67
C LEU A 77 -11.20 -25.78 -7.92
N SER A 78 -12.53 -25.71 -7.79
CA SER A 78 -13.42 -26.67 -8.43
C SER A 78 -12.96 -26.79 -9.87
N SER A 79 -12.31 -27.92 -10.18
CA SER A 79 -11.66 -28.17 -11.46
C SER A 79 -12.72 -28.33 -12.56
N SER A 80 -13.28 -27.22 -13.01
CA SER A 80 -13.91 -27.12 -14.31
C SER A 80 -13.12 -26.09 -15.12
N LYS A 81 -12.59 -26.51 -16.26
CA LYS A 81 -11.92 -25.61 -17.22
C LYS A 81 -12.84 -24.47 -17.68
N ASP A 82 -14.15 -24.65 -17.54
CA ASP A 82 -15.17 -23.64 -17.85
C ASP A 82 -15.27 -22.51 -16.82
N GLU A 83 -15.16 -22.78 -15.50
CA GLU A 83 -15.17 -21.71 -14.48
C GLU A 83 -13.89 -20.86 -14.52
N LEU A 84 -12.74 -21.46 -14.80
CA LEU A 84 -11.49 -20.73 -14.99
C LEU A 84 -11.58 -19.79 -16.21
N GLY A 85 -12.21 -20.25 -17.29
CA GLY A 85 -12.48 -19.45 -18.49
C GLY A 85 -13.47 -18.30 -18.23
N ILE A 86 -14.55 -18.55 -17.48
CA ILE A 86 -15.53 -17.51 -17.08
C ILE A 86 -14.93 -16.50 -16.10
N ASN A 87 -14.04 -16.93 -15.19
CA ASN A 87 -13.35 -16.03 -14.26
C ASN A 87 -12.27 -15.18 -14.96
N PHE A 88 -11.54 -15.75 -15.93
CA PHE A 88 -10.70 -14.97 -16.85
C PHE A 88 -11.52 -13.96 -17.67
N LEU A 89 -12.75 -14.32 -18.05
CA LEU A 89 -13.69 -13.41 -18.73
C LEU A 89 -14.35 -12.39 -17.78
N ARG A 90 -14.35 -12.61 -16.45
CA ARG A 90 -14.78 -11.62 -15.44
C ARG A 90 -13.67 -10.62 -15.10
N SER A 91 -12.41 -11.07 -15.19
CA SER A 91 -11.21 -10.22 -15.29
C SER A 91 -11.13 -9.53 -16.67
N SER A 92 -12.27 -9.11 -17.22
CA SER A 92 -12.32 -8.50 -18.54
C SER A 92 -11.67 -7.12 -18.52
N SER A 93 -11.27 -6.69 -19.71
CA SER A 93 -10.78 -5.36 -20.05
C SER A 93 -11.70 -4.18 -19.65
N GLN A 94 -12.81 -4.44 -18.96
CA GLN A 94 -13.76 -3.43 -18.47
C GLN A 94 -13.27 -2.74 -17.19
N PHE A 95 -12.40 -3.39 -16.40
CA PHE A 95 -11.87 -2.83 -15.17
C PHE A 95 -10.51 -2.19 -15.41
N ALA A 96 -10.37 -0.92 -14.99
CA ALA A 96 -9.11 -0.21 -15.11
C ALA A 96 -8.09 -0.81 -14.15
N ASN A 97 -6.90 -1.14 -14.65
CA ASN A 97 -5.75 -1.41 -13.79
C ASN A 97 -5.34 -0.10 -13.10
N ARG A 98 -5.28 -0.14 -11.77
CA ARG A 98 -4.98 1.01 -10.91
C ARG A 98 -3.68 0.78 -10.16
N ARG A 99 -2.76 1.72 -10.30
CA ARG A 99 -1.54 1.72 -9.51
C ARG A 99 -1.86 1.97 -8.03
N VAL A 100 -1.34 1.13 -7.15
CA VAL A 100 -1.44 1.32 -5.70
C VAL A 100 -0.65 2.56 -5.30
N ASN A 101 -1.32 3.48 -4.60
CA ASN A 101 -0.68 4.69 -4.15
C ASN A 101 -0.14 4.57 -2.73
N TYR A 102 -0.92 3.97 -1.83
CA TYR A 102 -0.58 3.82 -0.41
C TYR A 102 -1.25 2.57 0.17
N VAL A 103 -0.75 2.11 1.32
CA VAL A 103 -1.11 0.84 1.95
C VAL A 103 -1.49 1.06 3.41
N MET A 104 -2.58 0.41 3.83
CA MET A 104 -3.03 0.37 5.22
C MET A 104 -3.06 -1.10 5.69
N VAL A 105 -2.15 -1.46 6.58
CA VAL A 105 -2.04 -2.81 7.15
C VAL A 105 -3.04 -2.94 8.30
N VAL A 106 -3.96 -3.89 8.25
CA VAL A 106 -4.91 -4.16 9.33
C VAL A 106 -4.49 -5.42 10.09
N ALA A 107 -4.38 -5.31 11.41
CA ALA A 107 -4.00 -6.38 12.31
C ALA A 107 -5.07 -6.59 13.39
N ASN A 108 -5.33 -7.85 13.73
CA ASN A 108 -6.22 -8.20 14.84
C ASN A 108 -5.44 -8.18 16.15
N VAL A 109 -5.58 -7.10 16.94
CA VAL A 109 -4.82 -6.95 18.19
C VAL A 109 -5.20 -8.02 19.21
N ALA A 110 -6.47 -8.45 19.23
CA ALA A 110 -6.92 -9.47 20.17
C ALA A 110 -6.29 -10.84 19.91
N GLU A 111 -6.14 -11.21 18.64
CA GLU A 111 -5.49 -12.46 18.24
C GLU A 111 -3.99 -12.44 18.54
N ILE A 112 -3.30 -11.38 18.11
CA ILE A 112 -1.85 -11.22 18.36
C ILE A 112 -1.58 -11.23 19.87
N TYR A 113 -2.38 -10.50 20.64
CA TYR A 113 -2.18 -10.41 22.08
C TYR A 113 -2.41 -11.75 22.81
N LYS A 114 -3.44 -12.49 22.41
CA LYS A 114 -3.72 -13.83 22.96
C LYS A 114 -2.61 -14.82 22.60
N ALA A 115 -2.12 -14.79 21.36
CA ALA A 115 -0.99 -15.61 20.92
C ALA A 115 0.27 -15.29 21.74
N LEU A 116 0.59 -14.01 21.93
CA LEU A 116 1.72 -13.60 22.76
C LEU A 116 1.60 -14.06 24.22
N LYS A 117 0.40 -14.01 24.81
CA LYS A 117 0.16 -14.59 26.15
C LYS A 117 0.37 -16.11 26.17
N ALA A 118 0.07 -16.79 25.07
CA ALA A 118 0.32 -18.22 24.88
C ALA A 118 1.78 -18.54 24.48
N SER A 119 2.69 -17.55 24.50
CA SER A 119 4.09 -17.69 24.05
C SER A 119 4.22 -18.05 22.56
N ASP A 120 3.21 -17.74 21.75
CA ASP A 120 3.25 -17.83 20.30
C ASP A 120 3.53 -16.44 19.69
N SER A 121 4.71 -16.29 19.09
CA SER A 121 5.15 -15.05 18.42
C SER A 121 4.79 -15.02 16.94
N ASN A 122 4.26 -16.10 16.36
CA ASN A 122 4.03 -16.23 14.92
C ASN A 122 3.16 -15.08 14.36
N PRO A 123 1.99 -14.72 14.95
CA PRO A 123 1.19 -13.61 14.44
C PRO A 123 1.91 -12.25 14.47
N LEU A 124 2.74 -12.03 15.50
CA LEU A 124 3.50 -10.78 15.65
C LEU A 124 4.67 -10.70 14.67
N GLU A 125 5.37 -11.82 14.46
CA GLU A 125 6.45 -11.95 13.48
C GLU A 125 5.93 -11.78 12.04
N ALA A 126 4.80 -12.42 11.73
CA ALA A 126 4.12 -12.28 10.44
C ALA A 126 3.70 -10.83 10.18
N LEU A 127 3.11 -10.16 11.17
CA LEU A 127 2.80 -8.73 11.07
C LEU A 127 4.05 -7.90 10.79
N ARG A 128 5.18 -8.18 11.46
CA ARG A 128 6.43 -7.46 11.23
C ARG A 128 7.00 -7.69 9.84
N GLN A 129 6.99 -8.92 9.35
CA GLN A 129 7.45 -9.24 8.00
C GLN A 129 6.63 -8.49 6.95
N LEU A 130 5.31 -8.45 7.11
CA LEU A 130 4.42 -7.69 6.23
C LEU A 130 4.68 -6.19 6.34
N PHE A 131 4.58 -5.62 7.55
CA PHE A 131 4.66 -4.19 7.79
C PHE A 131 6.03 -3.59 7.39
N CYS A 132 7.11 -4.31 7.66
CA CYS A 132 8.47 -3.88 7.32
C CYS A 132 8.91 -4.30 5.91
N SER A 133 8.02 -4.88 5.11
CA SER A 133 8.34 -5.29 3.74
C SER A 133 8.85 -4.12 2.90
N PRO A 134 9.99 -4.27 2.20
CA PRO A 134 10.49 -3.24 1.28
C PRO A 134 9.48 -2.87 0.18
N ALA A 135 8.60 -3.80 -0.20
CA ALA A 135 7.56 -3.56 -1.19
C ALA A 135 6.55 -2.48 -0.73
N LEU A 136 6.29 -2.38 0.58
CA LEU A 136 5.36 -1.39 1.14
C LEU A 136 5.98 -0.02 1.35
N ARG A 137 7.30 0.05 1.50
CA ARG A 137 8.03 1.29 1.82
C ARG A 137 8.24 2.14 0.57
N LYS A 138 7.18 2.83 0.17
CA LYS A 138 7.25 3.80 -0.93
C LYS A 138 7.83 5.12 -0.43
N ARG A 139 9.00 5.52 -0.96
CA ARG A 139 9.66 6.81 -0.65
C ARG A 139 9.95 7.06 0.84
N ASN A 140 10.33 6.02 1.59
CA ASN A 140 10.70 6.06 3.01
C ASN A 140 9.57 6.46 3.98
N GLU A 141 8.31 6.33 3.57
CA GLU A 141 7.17 6.42 4.50
C GLU A 141 6.69 4.99 4.81
N ASP A 142 6.49 4.70 6.11
CA ASP A 142 5.91 3.43 6.55
C ASP A 142 4.40 3.40 6.25
N PRO A 143 3.81 2.22 6.05
CA PRO A 143 2.36 2.08 5.89
C PRO A 143 1.63 2.45 7.19
N ILE A 144 0.33 2.76 7.08
CA ILE A 144 -0.50 2.96 8.27
C ILE A 144 -0.89 1.60 8.85
N LEU A 145 -0.73 1.42 10.17
CA LEU A 145 -1.21 0.25 10.90
C LEU A 145 -2.59 0.54 11.49
N ILE A 146 -3.55 -0.33 11.20
CA ILE A 146 -4.88 -0.35 11.80
C ILE A 146 -4.98 -1.57 12.71
N LEU A 147 -5.16 -1.36 14.00
CA LEU A 147 -5.47 -2.39 14.96
C LEU A 147 -6.99 -2.54 15.05
N THR A 148 -7.49 -3.76 14.92
CA THR A 148 -8.91 -4.09 15.01
C THR A 148 -9.18 -5.08 16.12
N HIS A 149 -10.45 -5.21 16.48
CA HIS A 149 -10.92 -6.16 17.49
C HIS A 149 -10.39 -5.91 18.90
N GLY A 150 -9.90 -4.71 19.19
CA GLY A 150 -9.46 -4.32 20.54
C GLY A 150 -10.59 -4.35 21.57
N ASP A 151 -11.84 -4.26 21.13
CA ASP A 151 -13.06 -4.45 21.94
C ASP A 151 -13.20 -5.86 22.51
N LYS A 152 -12.50 -6.86 21.97
CA LYS A 152 -12.45 -8.24 22.51
C LYS A 152 -11.47 -8.39 23.68
N LEU A 153 -10.77 -7.34 24.08
CA LEU A 153 -9.79 -7.31 25.18
C LEU A 153 -10.30 -6.44 26.34
N SER A 154 -9.78 -6.68 27.54
CA SER A 154 -9.92 -5.71 28.64
C SER A 154 -9.18 -4.41 28.30
N MET A 155 -9.53 -3.30 28.96
CA MET A 155 -8.87 -2.02 28.72
C MET A 155 -7.34 -2.10 28.93
N GLU A 156 -6.91 -2.81 29.99
CA GLU A 156 -5.48 -3.02 30.29
C GLU A 156 -4.80 -3.88 29.22
N ASP A 157 -5.42 -4.99 28.84
CA ASP A 157 -4.89 -5.91 27.82
C ASP A 157 -4.82 -5.23 26.44
N ARG A 158 -5.79 -4.37 26.10
CA ARG A 158 -5.82 -3.60 24.85
C ARG A 158 -4.66 -2.61 24.77
N ILE A 159 -4.41 -1.86 25.85
CA ILE A 159 -3.30 -0.91 25.94
C ILE A 159 -1.96 -1.64 25.90
N ASP A 160 -1.80 -2.70 26.70
CA ASP A 160 -0.59 -3.51 26.74
C ASP A 160 -0.30 -4.17 25.38
N GLY A 161 -1.32 -4.70 24.71
CA GLY A 161 -1.18 -5.28 23.37
C GLY A 161 -0.76 -4.26 22.31
N ARG A 162 -1.36 -3.06 22.32
CA ARG A 162 -0.96 -1.97 21.43
C ARG A 162 0.50 -1.55 21.66
N LEU A 163 0.90 -1.38 22.92
CA LEU A 163 2.28 -1.00 23.28
C LEU A 163 3.29 -2.04 22.80
N LYS A 164 3.03 -3.33 23.04
CA LYS A 164 3.89 -4.43 22.59
C LYS A 164 4.05 -4.50 21.07
N ILE A 165 2.95 -4.33 20.33
CA ILE A 165 3.00 -4.30 18.86
C ILE A 165 3.83 -3.11 18.37
N CYS A 166 3.58 -1.91 18.89
CA CYS A 166 4.30 -0.70 18.50
C CYS A 166 5.81 -0.81 18.80
N GLU A 167 6.18 -1.29 19.99
CA GLU A 167 7.56 -1.51 20.39
C GLU A 167 8.26 -2.50 19.44
N TYR A 168 7.59 -3.62 19.14
CA TYR A 168 8.15 -4.65 18.29
C TYR A 168 8.35 -4.20 16.83
N LEU A 169 7.43 -3.37 16.31
CA LEU A 169 7.50 -2.81 14.96
C LEU A 169 8.40 -1.57 14.87
N GLY A 170 8.81 -0.99 16.00
CA GLY A 170 9.57 0.26 16.05
C GLY A 170 8.78 1.50 15.62
N ILE A 171 7.46 1.48 15.81
CA ILE A 171 6.55 2.58 15.43
C ILE A 171 6.20 3.39 16.70
N MET A 172 6.10 4.71 16.56
CA MET A 172 5.59 5.55 17.63
C MET A 172 4.08 5.37 17.79
N GLU A 173 3.60 5.10 19.00
CA GLU A 173 2.18 4.89 19.29
C GLU A 173 1.29 6.06 18.84
N THR A 174 1.83 7.28 18.84
CA THR A 174 1.12 8.52 18.52
C THR A 174 1.04 8.81 17.02
N THR A 175 1.75 8.06 16.18
CA THR A 175 1.84 8.35 14.74
C THR A 175 1.77 7.07 13.92
N GLY A 176 0.75 6.95 13.07
CA GLY A 176 0.66 5.86 12.08
C GLY A 176 0.04 4.56 12.61
N VAL A 177 -0.44 4.53 13.85
CA VAL A 177 -1.19 3.40 14.42
C VAL A 177 -2.57 3.88 14.89
N TYR A 178 -3.61 3.22 14.39
CA TYR A 178 -5.00 3.53 14.74
C TYR A 178 -5.68 2.30 15.30
N ASP A 179 -6.35 2.46 16.43
CA ASP A 179 -7.14 1.40 17.04
C ASP A 179 -8.62 1.64 16.73
N ILE A 180 -9.18 0.80 15.87
CA ILE A 180 -10.54 0.93 15.33
C ILE A 180 -11.33 -0.30 15.75
N VAL A 181 -12.40 -0.07 16.52
CA VAL A 181 -13.31 -1.14 16.93
C VAL A 181 -14.02 -1.69 15.69
N CYS A 182 -14.03 -3.01 15.53
CA CYS A 182 -14.68 -3.64 14.39
C CYS A 182 -16.20 -3.63 14.62
N ILE A 183 -16.92 -2.88 13.80
CA ILE A 183 -18.38 -2.92 13.77
C ILE A 183 -18.76 -4.32 13.26
N THR A 184 -19.44 -5.11 14.08
CA THR A 184 -19.79 -6.50 13.75
C THR A 184 -20.63 -6.60 12.47
N GLU A 185 -20.55 -7.74 11.77
CA GLU A 185 -21.32 -8.08 10.55
C GLU A 185 -22.85 -7.95 10.71
N TYR A 186 -23.34 -7.71 11.93
CA TYR A 186 -24.76 -7.53 12.25
C TYR A 186 -25.25 -6.09 12.11
N GLY A 187 -24.43 -5.16 11.61
CA GLY A 187 -24.89 -3.81 11.28
C GLY A 187 -25.48 -3.12 12.51
N LEU A 188 -24.62 -2.69 13.43
CA LEU A 188 -25.04 -1.64 14.35
C LEU A 188 -25.56 -0.48 13.49
N LEU A 189 -26.82 -0.11 13.76
CA LEU A 189 -27.49 1.02 13.13
C LEU A 189 -26.55 2.22 13.15
N ALA A 190 -26.54 3.00 12.08
CA ALA A 190 -25.71 4.19 11.92
C ALA A 190 -25.91 5.29 12.99
N GLU A 191 -26.68 5.00 14.04
CA GLU A 191 -27.00 5.86 15.18
C GLU A 191 -26.12 5.56 16.42
N GLU A 192 -25.37 4.45 16.46
CA GLU A 192 -24.42 4.09 17.54
C GLU A 192 -22.94 4.12 17.10
N PHE A 193 -22.57 5.03 16.19
CA PHE A 193 -21.16 5.22 15.84
C PHE A 193 -20.41 5.84 17.03
N ASP A 194 -19.50 5.07 17.63
CA ASP A 194 -18.51 5.59 18.58
C ASP A 194 -17.71 6.72 17.90
N PRO A 195 -17.81 7.97 18.39
CA PRO A 195 -17.14 9.11 17.76
C PRO A 195 -15.63 8.96 17.73
N ILE A 196 -15.06 8.18 18.65
CA ILE A 196 -13.62 7.91 18.71
C ILE A 196 -13.19 7.03 17.53
N SER A 197 -13.91 5.93 17.30
CA SER A 197 -13.66 5.02 16.17
C SER A 197 -13.88 5.73 14.82
N ALA A 198 -14.92 6.55 14.71
CA ALA A 198 -15.18 7.34 13.49
C ALA A 198 -14.07 8.37 13.23
N TYR A 199 -13.59 9.05 14.27
CA TYR A 199 -12.46 9.96 14.18
C TYR A 199 -11.18 9.22 13.75
N ALA A 200 -10.86 8.10 14.41
CA ALA A 200 -9.67 7.30 14.11
C ALA A 200 -9.66 6.80 12.66
N LEU A 201 -10.79 6.28 12.17
CA LEU A 201 -10.93 5.85 10.77
C LEU A 201 -10.78 7.03 9.81
N THR A 202 -11.44 8.15 10.09
CA THR A 202 -11.36 9.35 9.25
C THR A 202 -9.94 9.91 9.20
N GLU A 203 -9.26 9.95 10.34
CA GLU A 203 -7.88 10.42 10.44
C GLU A 203 -6.93 9.48 9.69
N ALA A 204 -7.10 8.16 9.84
CA ALA A 204 -6.30 7.16 9.12
C ALA A 204 -6.43 7.31 7.60
N VAL A 205 -7.66 7.43 7.10
CA VAL A 205 -7.93 7.65 5.66
C VAL A 205 -7.39 9.01 5.21
N TYR A 206 -7.58 10.07 6.01
CA TYR A 206 -7.05 11.39 5.70
C TYR A 206 -5.52 11.41 5.61
N ARG A 207 -4.82 10.74 6.54
CA ARG A 207 -3.36 10.62 6.50
C ARG A 207 -2.90 9.79 5.31
N ALA A 208 -3.56 8.67 5.03
CA ALA A 208 -3.29 7.88 3.84
C ALA A 208 -3.42 8.74 2.57
N LEU A 209 -4.44 9.60 2.52
CA LEU A 209 -4.63 10.55 1.43
C LEU A 209 -3.49 11.58 1.33
N LEU A 210 -3.07 12.15 2.45
CA LEU A 210 -1.96 13.11 2.47
C LEU A 210 -0.65 12.46 1.99
N MET A 211 -0.35 11.25 2.47
CA MET A 211 0.88 10.54 2.12
C MET A 211 0.88 10.11 0.66
N SER A 212 -0.23 9.59 0.14
CA SER A 212 -0.27 9.26 -1.28
C SER A 212 -0.18 10.50 -2.18
N ASP A 213 -0.73 11.66 -1.79
CA ASP A 213 -0.59 12.89 -2.58
C ASP A 213 0.88 13.33 -2.70
N ARG A 214 1.64 13.25 -1.60
CA ARG A 214 3.11 13.47 -1.61
C ARG A 214 3.87 12.51 -2.52
N SER A 215 3.32 11.31 -2.75
CA SER A 215 3.91 10.32 -3.64
C SER A 215 3.74 10.66 -5.13
N HIS A 216 2.84 11.59 -5.48
CA HIS A 216 2.70 12.05 -6.85
C HIS A 216 3.85 12.98 -7.24
N LEU A 217 4.44 12.75 -8.41
CA LEU A 217 5.31 13.76 -9.01
C LEU A 217 4.46 15.00 -9.33
N PRO A 218 4.98 16.23 -9.13
CA PRO A 218 4.29 17.42 -9.60
C PRO A 218 3.94 17.21 -11.06
N LYS A 219 2.66 17.40 -11.40
CA LYS A 219 2.16 17.19 -12.76
C LYS A 219 2.97 18.09 -13.69
N ARG A 220 3.90 17.50 -14.45
CA ARG A 220 4.78 18.24 -15.34
C ARG A 220 3.92 19.08 -16.28
N ARG A 221 3.94 20.39 -16.08
CA ARG A 221 3.26 21.33 -16.98
C ARG A 221 4.07 21.38 -18.27
N ILE A 222 3.42 21.79 -19.36
CA ILE A 222 4.09 22.02 -20.65
C ILE A 222 5.28 22.99 -20.47
N TRP A 223 5.17 23.91 -19.51
CA TRP A 223 6.26 24.80 -19.08
C TRP A 223 7.49 24.07 -18.55
N ASP A 224 7.34 22.96 -17.83
CA ASP A 224 8.48 22.19 -17.30
C ASP A 224 9.26 21.50 -18.43
N TRP A 225 8.53 21.05 -19.47
CA TRP A 225 9.14 20.54 -20.70
C TRP A 225 9.86 21.65 -21.47
N ALA A 226 9.24 22.83 -21.58
CA ALA A 226 9.87 23.98 -22.22
C ALA A 226 11.16 24.41 -21.48
N VAL A 227 11.15 24.40 -20.14
CA VAL A 227 12.34 24.69 -19.31
C VAL A 227 13.42 23.64 -19.49
N LEU A 228 13.07 22.35 -19.53
CA LEU A 228 14.04 21.27 -19.79
C LEU A 228 14.66 21.39 -21.18
N VAL A 229 13.86 21.66 -22.21
CA VAL A 229 14.33 21.85 -23.58
C VAL A 229 15.24 23.08 -23.65
N LEU A 230 14.83 24.20 -23.06
CA LEU A 230 15.64 25.42 -23.02
C LEU A 230 16.98 25.19 -22.29
N SER A 231 16.95 24.51 -21.15
CA SER A 231 18.16 24.16 -20.38
C SER A 231 19.10 23.29 -21.21
N PHE A 232 18.57 22.28 -21.92
CA PHE A 232 19.35 21.47 -22.83
C PHE A 232 19.99 22.29 -23.95
N PHE A 233 19.24 23.21 -24.58
CA PHE A 233 19.78 24.12 -25.60
C PHE A 233 20.90 25.01 -25.03
N MET A 234 20.74 25.56 -23.83
CA MET A 234 21.76 26.37 -23.18
C MET A 234 23.03 25.56 -22.87
N CYS A 235 22.89 24.31 -22.42
CA CYS A 235 24.02 23.40 -22.23
C CYS A 235 24.74 23.09 -23.55
N CYS A 236 24.01 22.83 -24.64
CA CYS A 236 24.60 22.61 -25.95
C CYS A 236 25.35 23.84 -26.47
N LEU A 237 24.79 25.04 -26.30
CA LEU A 237 25.46 26.30 -26.65
C LEU A 237 26.74 26.49 -25.83
N GLY A 238 26.68 26.23 -24.52
CA GLY A 238 27.86 26.28 -23.65
C GLY A 238 28.97 25.32 -24.10
N ALA A 239 28.62 24.07 -24.42
CA ALA A 239 29.56 23.07 -24.93
C ALA A 239 30.17 23.50 -26.28
N PHE A 240 29.36 24.09 -27.17
CA PHE A 240 29.83 24.61 -28.46
C PHE A 240 30.83 25.76 -28.30
N PHE A 241 30.53 26.73 -27.42
CA PHE A 241 31.46 27.83 -27.13
C PHE A 241 32.74 27.34 -26.47
N ALA A 242 32.66 26.38 -25.55
CA ALA A 242 33.84 25.77 -24.95
C ALA A 242 34.72 25.06 -26.00
N PHE A 243 34.09 24.36 -26.96
CA PHE A 243 34.79 23.72 -28.08
C PHE A 243 35.48 24.76 -28.98
N LEU A 244 34.77 25.83 -29.36
CA LEU A 244 35.36 26.93 -30.15
C LEU A 244 36.52 27.59 -29.43
N ALA A 245 36.37 27.91 -28.14
CA ALA A 245 37.44 28.49 -27.33
C ALA A 245 38.67 27.59 -27.29
N HIS A 246 38.48 26.28 -27.11
CA HIS A 246 39.57 25.31 -27.14
C HIS A 246 40.24 25.24 -28.53
N PHE A 247 39.46 25.26 -29.61
CA PHE A 247 39.97 25.24 -30.98
C PHE A 247 40.80 26.49 -31.30
N PHE A 248 40.29 27.68 -30.99
CA PHE A 248 41.00 28.94 -31.21
C PHE A 248 42.24 29.10 -30.32
N ASN A 249 42.20 28.64 -29.06
CA ASN A 249 43.39 28.63 -28.21
C ASN A 249 44.50 27.73 -28.81
N LYS A 250 44.14 26.55 -29.33
CA LYS A 250 45.09 25.63 -29.96
C LYS A 250 45.68 26.19 -31.27
N LEU A 251 44.89 26.94 -32.05
CA LEU A 251 45.37 27.66 -33.24
C LEU A 251 46.31 28.81 -32.86
N GLY A 252 45.94 29.65 -31.90
CA GLY A 252 46.77 30.77 -31.45
C GLY A 252 48.11 30.33 -30.81
N GLN A 253 48.14 29.16 -30.14
CA GLN A 253 49.40 28.58 -29.64
C GLN A 253 50.31 28.05 -30.77
N ARG A 254 49.73 27.56 -31.88
CA ARG A 254 50.52 27.09 -33.03
C ARG A 254 51.23 28.23 -33.76
N ASP A 255 50.61 29.41 -33.82
CA ASP A 255 51.23 30.58 -34.45
C ASP A 255 52.33 31.21 -33.57
N LYS A 256 52.23 31.08 -32.24
CA LYS A 256 53.30 31.53 -31.31
C LYS A 256 54.55 30.66 -31.30
N LEU A 257 54.48 29.41 -31.75
CA LEU A 257 55.62 28.47 -31.83
C LEU A 257 56.36 28.56 -33.19
N LYS A 258 55.92 29.42 -34.11
CA LYS A 258 56.50 29.62 -35.44
C LYS A 258 57.22 30.96 -35.61
N LEU A 259 57.37 31.74 -34.54
CA LEU A 259 58.16 32.97 -34.49
C LEU A 259 59.42 32.73 -33.67
#